data_AF-A0ABD5Z420-F1
#
_entry.id   AF-A0ABD5Z420-F1
#
_cell.length_a   1.000
_cell.length_b   1.000
_cell.length_c   1.000
_cell.angle_alpha   90.00
_cell.angle_beta   90.00
_cell.angle_gamma   90.00
#
_symmetry.space_group_name_H-M   'P 1'
#
loop_
_entity.id
_entity.type
_entity.pdbx_description
1 polymer ?
#
loop_
_entity_poly.entity_id
_entity_poly.type
_entity_poly.pdbx_seq_one_letter_code
_entity_poly.pdbx_strand_id
1 'polypeptide(L)'
;MTSRPRFAEDATFSRGIAAVALFVVMAAVFLTASFGAPAGFPADASITATIGYALIGLPDLAGAPTESFLAAFELIDLVLVAALVGAVMLARRDDGSILPLKRGDE
;
A
#
# COMPACT_ATOMS: atom_id res chain seq x y z
N MET A 1 1.04 -28.19 -28.74
CA MET A 1 1.80 -29.32 -28.17
C MET A 1 2.12 -28.97 -26.73
N THR A 2 1.55 -29.67 -25.76
CA THR A 2 1.86 -29.46 -24.34
C THR A 2 2.75 -30.60 -23.86
N SER A 3 3.91 -30.26 -23.34
CA SER A 3 4.88 -31.23 -22.81
C SER A 3 4.32 -31.91 -21.57
N ARG A 4 4.59 -33.20 -21.41
CA ARG A 4 4.20 -33.97 -20.21
C ARG A 4 4.88 -33.40 -18.96
N PRO A 5 4.17 -33.27 -17.82
CA PRO A 5 4.77 -32.86 -16.56
C PRO A 5 5.83 -33.90 -16.13
N ARG A 6 7.02 -33.42 -15.80
CA ARG A 6 8.16 -34.20 -15.30
C ARG A 6 8.47 -33.77 -13.87
N PHE A 7 8.95 -34.69 -13.03
CA PHE A 7 9.39 -34.35 -11.69
C PHE A 7 10.60 -33.41 -11.75
N ALA A 8 10.68 -32.46 -10.82
CA ALA A 8 11.80 -31.53 -10.72
C ALA A 8 12.99 -32.27 -10.08
N GLU A 9 13.88 -32.80 -10.92
CA GLU A 9 15.05 -33.58 -10.48
C GLU A 9 16.15 -32.69 -9.84
N ASP A 10 16.13 -31.38 -10.10
CA ASP A 10 17.09 -30.40 -9.56
C ASP A 10 16.62 -29.73 -8.24
N ALA A 11 15.68 -30.35 -7.54
CA ALA A 11 15.11 -29.78 -6.32
C ALA A 11 16.19 -29.61 -5.23
N THR A 12 16.52 -28.35 -4.90
CA THR A 12 17.53 -28.04 -3.89
C THR A 12 16.96 -28.26 -2.49
N PHE A 13 17.36 -29.35 -1.82
CA PHE A 13 16.90 -29.72 -0.47
C PHE A 13 17.09 -28.60 0.57
N SER A 14 18.12 -27.76 0.41
CA SER A 14 18.38 -26.62 1.30
C SER A 14 17.23 -25.61 1.36
N ARG A 15 16.50 -25.39 0.25
CA ARG A 15 15.32 -24.51 0.22
C ARG A 15 14.17 -25.10 1.04
N GLY A 16 14.01 -26.42 0.98
CA GLY A 16 13.03 -27.15 1.79
C GLY A 16 13.34 -27.05 3.28
N ILE A 17 14.59 -27.26 3.68
CA ILE A 17 15.03 -27.07 5.07
C ILE A 17 14.78 -25.63 5.53
N ALA A 18 15.14 -24.63 4.72
CA ALA A 18 14.94 -23.22 5.06
C ALA A 18 13.45 -22.91 5.28
N ALA A 19 12.56 -23.46 4.46
CA ALA A 19 11.12 -23.31 4.64
C ALA A 19 10.62 -23.96 5.94
N VAL A 20 11.09 -25.16 6.27
CA VAL A 20 10.74 -25.85 7.53
C VAL A 20 11.25 -25.06 8.73
N ALA A 21 12.48 -24.54 8.68
CA ALA A 21 13.03 -23.70 9.73
C ALA A 21 12.19 -22.43 9.94
N LEU A 22 11.82 -21.73 8.86
CA LEU A 22 10.94 -20.58 8.92
C LEU A 22 9.56 -20.94 9.51
N PHE A 23 9.00 -22.08 9.12
CA PHE A 23 7.74 -22.57 9.67
C PHE A 23 7.82 -22.79 11.18
N VAL A 24 8.88 -23.42 11.67
CA VAL A 24 9.09 -23.63 13.11
C VAL A 24 9.19 -22.31 13.86
N VAL A 25 9.92 -21.32 13.32
CA VAL A 25 10.00 -19.97 13.91
C VAL A 25 8.62 -19.33 13.99
N MET A 26 7.83 -19.39 12.91
CA MET A 26 6.47 -18.84 12.90
C MET A 26 5.53 -19.57 13.86
N ALA A 27 5.60 -20.90 13.92
CA ALA A 27 4.84 -21.70 14.87
C ALA A 27 5.20 -21.33 16.32
N ALA A 28 6.48 -21.18 16.64
CA ALA A 28 6.93 -20.75 17.96
C ALA A 28 6.39 -19.35 18.29
N VAL A 29 6.51 -18.39 17.38
CA VAL A 29 5.97 -17.02 17.57
C VAL A 29 4.46 -17.08 17.84
N PHE A 30 3.68 -17.79 17.03
CA PHE A 30 2.22 -17.83 17.21
C PHE A 30 1.78 -18.55 18.50
N LEU A 31 2.48 -19.60 18.91
CA LEU A 31 2.15 -20.33 20.13
C LEU A 31 2.55 -19.58 21.41
N THR A 32 3.58 -18.74 21.32
CA THR A 32 4.12 -17.98 22.46
C THR A 32 3.64 -16.54 22.52
N ALA A 33 3.06 -16.02 21.43
CA ALA A 33 2.51 -14.69 21.37
C ALA A 33 1.36 -14.54 22.36
N SER A 34 1.51 -13.62 23.31
CA SER A 34 0.44 -13.18 24.19
C SER A 34 -0.02 -11.80 23.73
N PHE A 35 -1.32 -11.66 23.49
CA PHE A 35 -1.94 -10.34 23.33
C PHE A 35 -2.45 -9.88 24.70
N GLY A 36 -2.43 -8.56 24.93
CA GLY A 36 -3.07 -7.97 26.11
C GLY A 36 -4.59 -8.04 26.02
N ALA A 37 -5.27 -7.35 26.94
CA ALA A 37 -6.72 -7.17 26.82
C ALA A 37 -7.05 -6.47 25.48
N PRO A 38 -8.10 -6.91 24.75
CA PRO A 38 -8.51 -6.27 23.52
C PRO A 38 -8.87 -4.81 23.81
N ALA A 39 -8.07 -3.89 23.28
CA ALA A 39 -8.30 -2.45 23.38
C ALA A 39 -8.85 -1.96 22.04
N GLY A 40 -10.06 -1.41 22.05
CA GLY A 40 -10.59 -0.64 20.93
C GLY A 40 -10.00 0.78 20.89
N PHE A 41 -10.41 1.57 19.91
CA PHE A 41 -10.08 2.99 19.91
C PHE A 41 -10.68 3.70 21.14
N PRO A 42 -9.97 4.66 21.74
CA PRO A 42 -10.52 5.46 22.83
C PRO A 42 -11.82 6.16 22.38
N ALA A 43 -12.85 6.14 23.23
CA ALA A 43 -14.15 6.75 22.89
C ALA A 43 -14.05 8.26 22.58
N ASP A 44 -13.06 8.93 23.16
CA ASP A 44 -12.85 10.37 23.02
C ASP A 44 -11.82 10.72 21.92
N ALA A 45 -11.23 9.73 21.25
CA ALA A 45 -10.25 9.95 20.20
C ALA A 45 -10.93 10.12 18.83
N SER A 46 -10.63 11.23 18.15
CA SER A 46 -11.06 11.43 16.76
C SER A 46 -10.18 10.62 15.81
N ILE A 47 -10.77 9.61 15.15
CA ILE A 47 -10.10 8.79 14.13
C ILE A 47 -9.73 9.64 12.92
N THR A 48 -10.63 10.51 12.47
CA THR A 48 -10.38 11.41 11.34
C THR A 48 -9.21 12.34 11.61
N ALA A 49 -9.13 12.92 12.81
CA ALA A 49 -8.00 13.78 13.19
C ALA A 49 -6.70 12.96 13.27
N THR A 50 -6.74 11.77 13.85
CA THR A 50 -5.59 10.86 13.93
C THR A 50 -5.04 10.51 12.55
N ILE A 51 -5.91 10.20 11.58
CA ILE A 51 -5.51 9.97 10.18
C ILE A 51 -4.86 11.22 9.59
N GLY A 52 -5.47 12.40 9.81
CA GLY A 52 -4.92 13.67 9.33
C GLY A 52 -3.51 13.93 9.86
N TYR A 53 -3.31 13.79 11.18
CA TYR A 53 -2.01 13.95 11.82
C TYR A 53 -0.97 12.92 11.35
N ALA A 54 -1.38 11.67 11.14
CA ALA A 54 -0.51 10.63 10.59
C ALA A 54 -0.04 10.96 9.16
N LEU A 55 -0.92 11.49 8.31
CA LEU A 55 -0.60 11.86 6.92
C LEU A 55 0.40 13.02 6.81
N ILE A 56 0.32 14.00 7.72
CA ILE A 56 1.20 15.18 7.69
C ILE A 56 2.43 15.03 8.61
N GLY A 57 2.67 13.85 9.17
CA GLY A 57 3.84 13.56 9.98
C GLY A 57 3.83 14.16 11.39
N LEU A 58 2.64 14.30 11.99
CA LEU A 58 2.44 14.79 13.36
C LEU A 58 1.82 13.71 14.28
N PRO A 59 2.39 12.49 14.37
CA PRO A 59 1.80 11.40 15.15
C PRO A 59 1.65 11.74 16.64
N ASP A 60 2.45 12.65 17.18
CA ASP A 60 2.39 13.09 18.58
C ASP A 60 1.10 13.86 18.93
N LEU A 61 0.37 14.36 17.93
CA LEU A 61 -0.92 15.03 18.11
C LEU A 61 -2.11 14.06 17.96
N ALA A 62 -1.85 12.79 17.61
CA ALA A 62 -2.90 11.80 17.42
C ALA A 62 -3.55 11.38 18.75
N GLY A 63 -4.86 11.11 18.71
CA GLY A 63 -5.61 10.60 19.86
C GLY A 63 -5.46 9.10 20.09
N ALA A 64 -4.78 8.40 19.18
CA ALA A 64 -4.49 6.98 19.24
C ALA A 64 -3.08 6.69 18.66
N PRO A 65 -2.43 5.58 19.07
CA PRO A 65 -1.14 5.19 18.51
C PRO A 65 -1.19 5.09 16.99
N THR A 66 -0.27 5.77 16.31
CA THR A 66 -0.13 5.77 14.85
C THR A 66 1.30 6.07 14.46
N GLU A 67 1.70 5.61 13.29
CA GLU A 67 2.95 5.95 12.62
C GLU A 67 2.75 7.13 11.66
N SER A 68 3.87 7.73 11.23
CA SER A 68 3.87 8.75 10.18
C SER A 68 3.73 8.11 8.80
N PHE A 69 2.79 8.64 8.01
CA PHE A 69 2.57 8.28 6.61
C PHE A 69 3.03 9.38 5.65
N LEU A 70 3.80 10.35 6.13
CA LEU A 70 4.23 11.52 5.36
C LEU A 70 4.93 11.12 4.05
N ALA A 71 5.80 10.13 4.07
CA ALA A 71 6.48 9.65 2.88
C ALA A 71 5.50 9.07 1.84
N ALA A 72 4.49 8.32 2.29
CA ALA A 72 3.47 7.78 1.40
C ALA A 72 2.58 8.88 0.82
N PHE A 73 2.21 9.87 1.65
CA PHE A 73 1.47 11.04 1.21
C PHE A 73 2.22 11.82 0.11
N GLU A 74 3.52 12.08 0.32
CA GLU A 74 4.35 12.79 -0.65
C GLU A 74 4.56 12.01 -1.95
N LEU A 75 4.72 10.68 -1.86
CA LEU A 75 4.81 9.84 -3.05
C LEU A 75 3.52 9.88 -3.88
N ILE A 76 2.36 9.88 -3.22
CA ILE A 76 1.06 10.00 -3.90
C ILE A 76 0.96 11.39 -4.55
N ASP A 77 1.33 12.47 -3.86
CA ASP A 77 1.33 13.82 -4.42
C ASP A 77 2.18 13.89 -5.70
N LEU A 78 3.42 13.39 -5.65
CA LEU A 78 4.31 13.34 -6.81
C LEU A 78 3.70 12.56 -7.98
N VAL A 79 3.10 11.40 -7.70
CA VAL A 79 2.44 10.58 -8.72
C VAL A 79 1.23 11.31 -9.32
N LEU A 80 0.43 12.00 -8.50
CA LEU A 80 -0.73 12.77 -8.96
C LEU A 80 -0.30 13.95 -9.84
N VAL A 81 0.76 14.68 -9.47
CA VAL A 81 1.32 15.76 -10.28
C VAL A 81 1.84 15.22 -11.61
N ALA A 82 2.59 14.12 -11.60
CA ALA A 82 3.09 13.50 -12.83
C ALA A 82 1.94 13.02 -13.74
N ALA A 83 0.91 12.41 -13.16
CA ALA A 83 -0.28 11.98 -13.89
C ALA A 83 -1.04 13.17 -14.49
N LEU A 84 -1.20 14.27 -13.76
CA LEU A 84 -1.83 15.50 -14.24
C LEU A 84 -1.04 16.09 -15.41
N VAL A 85 0.28 16.22 -15.28
CA VAL A 85 1.14 16.72 -16.36
C VAL A 85 1.05 15.80 -17.58
N GLY A 86 1.12 14.48 -17.38
CA GLY A 86 0.98 13.49 -18.46
C GLY A 86 -0.37 13.59 -19.18
N ALA A 87 -1.46 13.73 -18.42
CA ALA A 87 -2.81 13.91 -18.97
C ALA A 87 -2.92 15.22 -19.79
N VAL A 88 -2.37 16.33 -19.27
CA VAL A 88 -2.36 17.61 -19.98
C VAL A 88 -1.52 17.54 -21.24
N MET A 89 -0.31 16.95 -21.19
CA MET A 89 0.54 16.79 -22.36
C MET A 89 -0.12 15.93 -23.44
N LEU A 90 -0.80 14.84 -23.05
CA LEU A 90 -1.53 13.97 -23.97
C LEU A 90 -2.77 14.65 -24.56
N ALA A 91 -3.43 15.52 -23.79
CA ALA A 91 -4.61 16.26 -24.25
C ALA A 91 -4.27 17.41 -25.21
N ARG A 92 -3.05 17.97 -25.13
CA ARG A 92 -2.61 19.06 -26.00
C ARG A 92 -2.34 18.57 -27.41
N ARG A 93 -2.82 19.33 -28.41
CA ARG A 93 -2.52 19.16 -29.83
C ARG A 93 -1.51 20.20 -30.30
N ASP A 94 -0.79 19.88 -31.37
CA ASP A 94 0.27 20.73 -31.93
C ASP A 94 -0.26 22.06 -32.51
N ASP A 95 -1.54 22.13 -32.86
CA ASP A 95 -2.22 23.35 -33.32
C ASP A 95 -2.70 24.27 -32.18
N GLY A 96 -2.47 23.88 -30.92
CA GLY A 96 -2.90 24.63 -29.75
C GLY A 96 -4.42 24.59 -29.49
N SER A 97 -5.19 23.83 -30.28
CA SER A 97 -6.62 23.68 -30.06
C SER A 97 -6.90 22.67 -28.94
N ILE A 98 -7.68 23.11 -27.94
CA ILE A 98 -8.27 22.21 -26.95
C ILE A 98 -9.71 22.00 -27.41
N LEU A 99 -10.12 20.75 -27.60
CA LEU A 99 -11.47 20.42 -28.11
C LEU A 99 -12.53 21.21 -27.33
N PRO A 100 -13.46 21.92 -28.00
CA PRO A 100 -14.61 22.45 -27.31
C PRO A 100 -15.34 21.27 -26.68
N LEU A 101 -15.67 21.37 -25.39
CA LEU A 101 -16.54 20.41 -24.72
C LEU A 101 -17.78 20.26 -25.60
N LYS A 102 -17.94 19.12 -26.26
CA LYS A 102 -19.17 18.79 -26.96
C LYS A 102 -20.23 18.63 -25.89
N ARG A 103 -20.86 19.74 -25.50
CA ARG A 103 -22.10 19.74 -24.76
C ARG A 103 -23.07 18.96 -25.63
N GLY A 104 -23.41 17.76 -25.15
CA GLY A 104 -24.36 16.91 -25.82
C GLY A 104 -25.70 17.60 -25.75
N ASP A 105 -26.03 18.33 -26.80
CA ASP A 105 -27.38 18.80 -27.05
C ASP A 105 -28.00 17.86 -28.09
N GLU A 106 -29.24 17.49 -27.80
CA GLU A 106 -30.15 16.60 -28.52
C GLU A 106 -30.34 16.96 -29.99
#